data_AF-A0A2G6YBA6-F1
#
_entry.id   AF-A0A2G6YBA6-F1
#
_cell.length_a   1.000
_cell.length_b   1.000
_cell.length_c   1.000
_cell.angle_alpha   90.00
_cell.angle_beta   90.00
_cell.angle_gamma   90.00
#
_symmetry.space_group_name_H-M   'P 1'
#
loop_
_entity.id
_entity.type
_entity.pdbx_description
1 polymer ?
#
loop_
_entity_poly.entity_id
_entity_poly.type
_entity_poly.pdbx_seq_one_letter_code
_entity_poly.pdbx_strand_id
1 'polypeptide(L)'
;MKLFNVAGRRLAGPLLLFAGVAAVGSVQADWVLPVGASVQLGGGSARLGCTDLQLAGALSLSGGSAGSARNVQVAAGAQLNVGAGTVDLAQQWVNQGTVTVTTGGVTRVASAGCPVVGPAGPVQLAAPVPIAVPLPGGSGGAAQVLVSGTGSCTVVPGSVQISNSAPALPTNAATPLGVLRFNAAGCAGASVTVQVTYPAGSLSGLTVRKYGPFGQPAQTGWFSPPGLSVSSGAGGDVVTYTVSDNGDGDSDPTVGAISDPMAPLSLGAVTPGNVQAVPTLGEWGLLMLVGLVGIWGMRSLRARRAAEAPAP
;
A
#
# COMPACT_ATOMS: atom_id res chain seq x y z
N MET A 1 -54.78 63.68 61.00
CA MET A 1 -54.97 64.76 60.00
C MET A 1 -53.71 64.87 59.17
N LYS A 2 -53.88 64.98 57.84
CA LYS A 2 -52.90 65.22 56.75
C LYS A 2 -52.11 64.02 56.20
N LEU A 3 -52.56 63.63 54.99
CA LEU A 3 -51.85 62.89 53.96
C LEU A 3 -50.57 63.61 53.50
N PHE A 4 -49.59 62.84 53.03
CA PHE A 4 -48.92 63.10 51.75
C PHE A 4 -48.58 61.77 51.06
N ASN A 5 -48.81 61.74 49.76
CA ASN A 5 -48.81 60.59 48.87
C ASN A 5 -47.91 60.96 47.69
N VAL A 6 -46.88 60.17 47.35
CA VAL A 6 -46.25 60.19 46.00
C VAL A 6 -45.69 58.80 45.64
N ALA A 7 -46.40 58.17 44.69
CA ALA A 7 -45.93 57.42 43.51
C ALA A 7 -44.79 56.38 43.61
N GLY A 8 -45.19 55.12 43.38
CA GLY A 8 -44.85 54.42 42.13
C GLY A 8 -43.46 53.78 41.99
N ARG A 9 -43.41 52.45 42.08
CA ARG A 9 -42.89 51.54 41.03
C ARG A 9 -43.06 50.09 41.47
N ARG A 10 -43.85 49.33 40.70
CA ARG A 10 -43.93 47.87 40.75
C ARG A 10 -42.77 47.31 39.93
N LEU A 11 -41.93 46.46 40.52
CA LEU A 11 -41.02 45.58 39.81
C LEU A 11 -41.50 44.15 40.03
N ALA A 12 -42.25 43.65 39.06
CA ALA A 12 -42.47 42.23 38.84
C ALA A 12 -41.19 41.66 38.22
N GLY A 13 -40.60 40.64 38.85
CA GLY A 13 -39.48 39.88 38.30
C GLY A 13 -39.78 38.39 38.43
N PRO A 14 -39.78 37.62 37.33
CA PRO A 14 -40.10 36.20 37.36
C PRO A 14 -38.92 35.37 37.87
N LEU A 15 -39.26 34.39 38.70
CA LEU A 15 -38.40 33.34 39.24
C LEU A 15 -37.94 32.41 38.09
N LEU A 16 -36.70 32.53 37.64
CA LEU A 16 -36.07 31.60 36.71
C LEU A 16 -35.49 30.40 37.47
N LEU A 17 -36.18 29.25 37.42
CA LEU A 17 -35.61 27.95 37.77
C LEU A 17 -34.55 27.57 36.73
N PHE A 18 -33.27 27.65 37.10
CA PHE A 18 -32.19 27.00 36.35
C PHE A 18 -32.18 25.50 36.66
N ALA A 19 -32.73 24.70 35.75
CA ALA A 19 -32.49 23.26 35.70
C ALA A 19 -31.07 23.02 35.16
N GLY A 20 -30.10 22.95 36.06
CA GLY A 20 -28.73 22.55 35.75
C GLY A 20 -28.67 21.06 35.41
N VAL A 21 -28.83 20.71 34.14
CA VAL A 21 -28.41 19.41 33.62
C VAL A 21 -26.88 19.42 33.62
N ALA A 22 -26.28 18.89 34.68
CA ALA A 22 -24.85 18.60 34.69
C ALA A 22 -24.60 17.52 33.62
N ALA A 23 -24.03 17.92 32.48
CA ALA A 23 -23.39 17.01 31.56
C ALA A 23 -22.19 16.39 32.32
N VAL A 24 -22.42 15.24 32.95
CA VAL A 24 -21.35 14.46 33.56
C VAL A 24 -20.54 13.90 32.39
N GLY A 25 -19.45 14.58 32.03
CA GLY A 25 -18.46 14.01 31.13
C GLY A 25 -18.03 12.67 31.70
N SER A 26 -17.98 11.63 30.87
CA SER A 26 -17.47 10.33 31.28
C SER A 26 -16.02 10.51 31.74
N VAL A 27 -15.80 10.44 33.06
CA VAL A 27 -14.45 10.34 33.62
C VAL A 27 -13.95 8.95 33.25
N GLN A 28 -13.17 8.87 32.19
CA GLN A 28 -12.56 7.63 31.70
C GLN A 28 -11.28 7.41 32.50
N ALA A 29 -11.19 6.28 33.22
CA ALA A 29 -10.00 5.89 33.95
C ALA A 29 -9.08 5.08 33.03
N ASP A 30 -7.96 5.67 32.62
CA ASP A 30 -6.95 4.98 31.83
C ASP A 30 -6.15 4.02 32.73
N TRP A 31 -5.74 2.88 32.17
CA TRP A 31 -4.83 1.97 32.84
C TRP A 31 -3.39 2.33 32.48
N VAL A 32 -2.75 3.08 33.39
CA VAL A 32 -1.40 3.61 33.19
C VAL A 32 -0.40 2.80 34.02
N LEU A 33 0.58 2.17 33.37
CA LEU A 33 1.73 1.55 34.02
C LEU A 33 2.94 2.48 33.87
N PRO A 34 3.40 3.15 34.94
CA PRO A 34 4.55 4.04 34.85
C PRO A 34 5.86 3.27 34.65
N VAL A 35 6.92 4.00 34.30
CA VAL A 35 8.27 3.44 34.16
C VAL A 35 8.69 2.70 35.44
N GLY A 36 9.30 1.52 35.27
CA GLY A 36 9.72 0.67 36.39
C GLY A 36 8.60 -0.12 37.09
N ALA A 37 7.32 0.14 36.78
CA ALA A 37 6.22 -0.70 37.26
C ALA A 37 6.16 -2.02 36.49
N SER A 38 5.78 -3.10 37.15
CA SER A 38 5.51 -4.40 36.52
C SER A 38 4.19 -4.97 36.98
N VAL A 39 3.35 -5.42 36.06
CA VAL A 39 2.10 -6.13 36.34
C VAL A 39 2.05 -7.44 35.57
N GLN A 40 1.57 -8.50 36.22
CA GLN A 40 1.32 -9.80 35.60
C GLN A 40 -0.13 -10.20 35.87
N LEU A 41 -0.89 -10.51 34.82
CA LEU A 41 -2.28 -10.97 34.94
C LEU A 41 -2.40 -12.44 35.33
N GLY A 42 -1.32 -13.22 35.19
CA GLY A 42 -1.29 -14.63 35.58
C GLY A 42 -2.31 -15.50 34.83
N GLY A 43 -2.65 -15.15 33.58
CA GLY A 43 -3.70 -15.83 32.81
C GLY A 43 -5.10 -15.21 32.97
N GLY A 44 -5.27 -14.24 33.87
CA GLY A 44 -6.54 -13.54 34.09
C GLY A 44 -6.92 -12.55 32.97
N SER A 45 -8.11 -11.98 33.08
CA SER A 45 -8.62 -10.98 32.12
C SER A 45 -8.78 -9.59 32.75
N ALA A 46 -8.29 -8.56 32.06
CA ALA A 46 -8.59 -7.16 32.34
C ALA A 46 -9.52 -6.60 31.26
N ARG A 47 -10.61 -5.94 31.65
CA ARG A 47 -11.49 -5.23 30.70
C ARG A 47 -11.43 -3.73 30.96
N LEU A 48 -11.07 -2.97 29.93
CA LEU A 48 -10.84 -1.53 30.03
C LEU A 48 -12.09 -0.68 29.73
N GLY A 49 -13.17 -1.27 29.20
CA GLY A 49 -14.44 -0.55 29.04
C GLY A 49 -14.34 0.72 28.19
N CYS A 50 -13.54 0.67 27.11
CA CYS A 50 -13.21 1.78 26.22
C CYS A 50 -12.27 2.85 26.80
N THR A 51 -11.47 2.51 27.82
CA THR A 51 -10.36 3.37 28.29
C THR A 51 -9.03 2.96 27.67
N ASP A 52 -8.00 3.80 27.85
CA ASP A 52 -6.69 3.57 27.24
C ASP A 52 -5.79 2.70 28.10
N LEU A 53 -4.99 1.85 27.45
CA LEU A 53 -3.89 1.11 28.07
C LEU A 53 -2.58 1.81 27.72
N GLN A 54 -1.94 2.42 28.71
CA GLN A 54 -0.69 3.17 28.54
C GLN A 54 0.44 2.50 29.31
N LEU A 55 1.41 1.96 28.58
CA LEU A 55 2.52 1.20 29.14
C LEU A 55 3.83 1.99 29.01
N ALA A 56 4.39 2.40 30.15
CA ALA A 56 5.77 2.84 30.29
C ALA A 56 6.63 1.84 31.09
N GLY A 57 5.99 0.89 31.79
CA GLY A 57 6.60 -0.23 32.50
C GLY A 57 6.44 -1.58 31.78
N ALA A 58 6.34 -2.67 32.53
CA ALA A 58 6.17 -4.03 32.03
C ALA A 58 4.78 -4.61 32.33
N LEU A 59 4.07 -5.12 31.32
CA LEU A 59 2.83 -5.87 31.46
C LEU A 59 2.98 -7.27 30.87
N SER A 60 2.67 -8.31 31.64
CA SER A 60 2.63 -9.70 31.18
C SER A 60 1.23 -10.29 31.32
N LEU A 61 0.67 -10.82 30.22
CA LEU A 61 -0.64 -11.46 30.24
C LEU A 61 -0.57 -12.92 30.72
N SER A 62 0.55 -13.61 30.48
CA SER A 62 0.73 -15.04 30.83
C SER A 62 -0.41 -15.94 30.32
N GLY A 63 -0.87 -15.71 29.08
CA GLY A 63 -2.02 -16.42 28.48
C GLY A 63 -3.38 -15.78 28.73
N GLY A 64 -3.43 -14.69 29.52
CA GLY A 64 -4.64 -13.94 29.83
C GLY A 64 -5.05 -12.94 28.75
N SER A 65 -6.01 -12.07 29.05
CA SER A 65 -6.52 -11.09 28.08
C SER A 65 -6.60 -9.67 28.63
N ALA A 66 -6.30 -8.68 27.79
CA ALA A 66 -6.55 -7.27 28.05
C ALA A 66 -7.48 -6.74 26.94
N GLY A 67 -8.77 -6.61 27.24
CA GLY A 67 -9.79 -6.39 26.22
C GLY A 67 -10.58 -5.09 26.38
N SER A 68 -11.26 -4.70 25.30
CA SER A 68 -12.08 -3.48 25.25
C SER A 68 -11.26 -2.21 25.56
N ALA A 69 -10.00 -2.17 25.14
CA ALA A 69 -9.20 -0.95 25.17
C ALA A 69 -9.68 0.00 24.06
N ARG A 70 -9.62 1.31 24.30
CA ARG A 70 -9.80 2.30 23.22
C ARG A 70 -8.49 2.42 22.45
N ASN A 71 -7.45 2.94 23.08
CA ASN A 71 -6.10 2.99 22.54
C ASN A 71 -5.16 2.10 23.35
N VAL A 72 -4.13 1.56 22.70
CA VAL A 72 -3.02 0.88 23.38
C VAL A 72 -1.73 1.55 22.95
N GLN A 73 -0.98 2.02 23.94
CA GLN A 73 0.33 2.66 23.75
C GLN A 73 1.39 1.92 24.55
N VAL A 74 2.45 1.50 23.87
CA VAL A 74 3.67 0.94 24.47
C VAL A 74 4.78 1.96 24.24
N ALA A 75 5.22 2.62 25.30
CA ALA A 75 6.26 3.65 25.25
C ALA A 75 7.66 3.04 25.05
N ALA A 76 8.62 3.88 24.68
CA ALA A 76 10.02 3.47 24.56
C ALA A 76 10.54 2.87 25.88
N GLY A 77 11.20 1.72 25.80
CA GLY A 77 11.69 0.97 26.96
C GLY A 77 10.62 0.16 27.72
N ALA A 78 9.34 0.31 27.41
CA ALA A 78 8.27 -0.49 27.99
C ALA A 78 8.23 -1.91 27.40
N GLN A 79 7.62 -2.84 28.14
CA GLN A 79 7.47 -4.24 27.72
C GLN A 79 6.01 -4.70 27.82
N LEU A 80 5.48 -5.25 26.72
CA LEU A 80 4.20 -5.95 26.70
C LEU A 80 4.43 -7.41 26.27
N ASN A 81 4.30 -8.32 27.22
CA ASN A 81 4.35 -9.76 26.96
C ASN A 81 2.93 -10.32 26.85
N VAL A 82 2.47 -10.49 25.61
CA VAL A 82 1.17 -11.11 25.31
C VAL A 82 1.27 -12.63 25.46
N GLY A 83 2.39 -13.23 25.03
CA GLY A 83 2.59 -14.68 25.06
C GLY A 83 1.53 -15.41 24.25
N ALA A 84 0.75 -16.28 24.89
CA ALA A 84 -0.42 -16.97 24.32
C ALA A 84 -1.75 -16.21 24.51
N GLY A 85 -1.71 -15.03 25.14
CA GLY A 85 -2.89 -14.23 25.50
C GLY A 85 -3.43 -13.35 24.37
N THR A 86 -4.40 -12.49 24.68
CA THR A 86 -4.97 -11.56 23.69
C THR A 86 -5.03 -10.11 24.19
N VAL A 87 -4.87 -9.17 23.26
CA VAL A 87 -5.17 -7.75 23.50
C VAL A 87 -6.16 -7.28 22.45
N ASP A 88 -7.29 -6.72 22.90
CA ASP A 88 -8.32 -6.20 22.00
C ASP A 88 -8.48 -4.69 22.18
N LEU A 89 -8.31 -3.95 21.09
CA LEU A 89 -8.48 -2.49 21.07
C LEU A 89 -9.44 -2.03 19.96
N ALA A 90 -10.05 -0.86 20.12
CA ALA A 90 -10.96 -0.30 19.10
C ALA A 90 -10.27 0.72 18.18
N GLN A 91 -9.31 1.47 18.71
CA GLN A 91 -8.75 2.66 18.06
C GLN A 91 -7.22 2.57 17.99
N GLN A 92 -6.46 3.58 18.40
CA GLN A 92 -5.05 3.70 18.04
C GLN A 92 -4.17 2.62 18.70
N TRP A 93 -3.27 2.04 17.92
CA TRP A 93 -2.16 1.21 18.39
C TRP A 93 -0.86 1.97 18.16
N VAL A 94 -0.08 2.15 19.22
CA VAL A 94 1.24 2.80 19.16
C VAL A 94 2.24 1.91 19.88
N ASN A 95 3.28 1.45 19.19
CA ASN A 95 4.37 0.72 19.81
C ASN A 95 5.72 1.38 19.55
N GLN A 96 6.37 1.82 20.61
CA GLN A 96 7.74 2.32 20.66
C GLN A 96 8.65 1.46 21.57
N GLY A 97 8.09 0.42 22.20
CA GLY A 97 8.77 -0.47 23.12
C GLY A 97 8.90 -1.90 22.58
N THR A 98 8.98 -2.88 23.49
CA THR A 98 9.08 -4.30 23.13
C THR A 98 7.73 -4.99 23.32
N VAL A 99 7.21 -5.61 22.27
CA VAL A 99 5.98 -6.43 22.33
C VAL A 99 6.35 -7.86 21.94
N THR A 100 6.08 -8.82 22.82
CA THR A 100 6.39 -10.24 22.59
C THR A 100 5.11 -11.05 22.52
N VAL A 101 4.99 -11.89 21.48
CA VAL A 101 3.86 -12.78 21.24
C VAL A 101 4.39 -14.15 20.85
N THR A 102 3.76 -15.21 21.35
CA THR A 102 4.11 -16.60 21.01
C THR A 102 3.04 -17.21 20.13
N THR A 103 1.83 -17.37 20.66
CA THR A 103 0.65 -17.87 19.91
C THR A 103 -0.57 -16.95 20.04
N GLY A 104 -0.46 -15.92 20.88
CA GLY A 104 -1.49 -14.93 21.12
C GLY A 104 -1.58 -13.89 20.01
N GLY A 105 -2.20 -12.75 20.31
CA GLY A 105 -2.28 -11.66 19.35
C GLY A 105 -2.85 -10.37 19.90
N VAL A 106 -2.70 -9.32 19.10
CA VAL A 106 -3.38 -8.05 19.30
C VAL A 106 -4.36 -7.86 18.15
N THR A 107 -5.63 -7.59 18.46
CA THR A 107 -6.67 -7.41 17.45
C THR A 107 -7.38 -6.09 17.62
N ARG A 108 -7.79 -5.52 16.49
CA ARG A 108 -8.66 -4.35 16.44
C ARG A 108 -10.10 -4.81 16.25
N VAL A 109 -10.93 -4.59 17.26
CA VAL A 109 -12.31 -5.07 17.30
C VAL A 109 -13.21 -4.08 18.05
N ALA A 110 -14.48 -4.03 17.67
CA ALA A 110 -15.45 -3.18 18.33
C ALA A 110 -15.82 -3.76 19.70
N SER A 111 -16.06 -2.89 20.67
CA SER A 111 -16.66 -3.27 21.96
C SER A 111 -17.80 -2.32 22.30
N ALA A 112 -18.62 -2.68 23.30
CA ALA A 112 -19.71 -1.81 23.76
C ALA A 112 -19.17 -0.42 24.12
N GLY A 113 -19.70 0.62 23.49
CA GLY A 113 -19.26 2.01 23.67
C GLY A 113 -17.92 2.37 23.02
N CYS A 114 -17.26 1.44 22.31
CA CYS A 114 -15.96 1.64 21.68
C CYS A 114 -16.01 1.25 20.18
N PRO A 115 -16.39 2.18 19.29
CA PRO A 115 -16.40 1.92 17.86
C PRO A 115 -14.98 1.78 17.31
N VAL A 116 -14.81 0.88 16.35
CA VAL A 116 -13.53 0.70 15.66
C VAL A 116 -13.21 1.93 14.82
N VAL A 117 -11.98 2.42 14.94
CA VAL A 117 -11.40 3.43 14.05
C VAL A 117 -10.26 2.77 13.27
N GLY A 118 -10.37 2.73 11.95
CA GLY A 118 -9.42 2.04 11.05
C GLY A 118 -9.85 0.61 10.69
N PRO A 119 -8.98 -0.17 10.03
CA PRO A 119 -9.29 -1.54 9.61
C PRO A 119 -9.35 -2.49 10.81
N ALA A 120 -10.49 -3.17 10.98
CA ALA A 120 -10.65 -4.23 11.96
C ALA A 120 -9.78 -5.46 11.61
N GLY A 121 -9.39 -6.24 12.62
CA GLY A 121 -8.56 -7.43 12.44
C GLY A 121 -7.21 -7.35 13.16
N PRO A 122 -6.27 -8.28 12.89
CA PRO A 122 -4.97 -8.31 13.56
C PRO A 122 -4.19 -7.02 13.41
N VAL A 123 -3.52 -6.59 14.49
CA VAL A 123 -2.71 -5.38 14.53
C VAL A 123 -1.24 -5.72 14.35
N GLN A 124 -0.56 -4.97 13.47
CA GLN A 124 0.87 -5.09 13.28
C GLN A 124 1.63 -4.54 14.50
N LEU A 125 2.36 -5.42 15.19
CA LEU A 125 2.86 -5.17 16.54
C LEU A 125 4.07 -4.25 16.59
N ALA A 126 4.97 -4.33 15.62
CA ALA A 126 6.09 -3.42 15.47
C ALA A 126 5.87 -2.54 14.23
N ALA A 127 6.36 -1.30 14.26
CA ALA A 127 6.53 -0.55 13.03
C ALA A 127 7.48 -1.36 12.13
N PRO A 128 7.08 -1.71 10.90
CA PRO A 128 7.96 -2.40 9.97
C PRO A 128 9.23 -1.58 9.80
N VAL A 129 10.38 -2.20 10.04
CA VAL A 129 11.68 -1.54 9.85
C VAL A 129 12.19 -1.93 8.47
N PRO A 130 12.54 -0.96 7.61
CA PRO A 130 13.19 -1.27 6.34
C PRO A 130 14.50 -2.03 6.59
N ILE A 131 14.71 -3.10 5.82
CA ILE A 131 15.97 -3.83 5.83
C ILE A 131 16.86 -3.33 4.71
N ALA A 132 18.15 -3.18 4.98
CA ALA A 132 19.14 -2.85 3.96
C ALA A 132 19.50 -4.11 3.17
N VAL A 133 19.22 -4.13 1.86
CA VAL A 133 19.52 -5.24 0.97
C VAL A 133 20.59 -4.80 -0.03
N PRO A 134 21.76 -5.46 -0.10
CA PRO A 134 22.82 -5.11 -1.03
C PRO A 134 22.36 -5.18 -2.50
N LEU A 135 22.76 -4.20 -3.31
CA LEU A 135 22.51 -4.23 -4.75
C LEU A 135 23.62 -5.01 -5.48
N PRO A 136 23.26 -5.88 -6.45
CA PRO A 136 24.25 -6.58 -7.28
C PRO A 136 24.93 -5.62 -8.27
N GLY A 137 26.12 -5.98 -8.76
CA GLY A 137 26.75 -5.28 -9.89
C GLY A 137 27.74 -4.16 -9.55
N GLY A 138 28.22 -4.07 -8.31
CA GLY A 138 29.37 -3.21 -7.96
C GLY A 138 29.06 -1.73 -7.75
N SER A 139 27.78 -1.35 -7.68
CA SER A 139 27.32 0.03 -7.42
C SER A 139 27.57 0.51 -5.98
N GLY A 140 28.10 -0.35 -5.09
CA GLY A 140 28.46 0.00 -3.71
C GLY A 140 27.27 0.41 -2.81
N GLY A 141 26.03 0.22 -3.28
CA GLY A 141 24.82 0.65 -2.60
C GLY A 141 23.96 -0.49 -2.06
N ALA A 142 23.03 -0.13 -1.17
CA ALA A 142 21.95 -1.00 -0.71
C ALA A 142 20.61 -0.31 -0.97
N ALA A 143 19.57 -1.09 -1.25
CA ALA A 143 18.20 -0.61 -1.20
C ALA A 143 17.62 -0.86 0.19
N GLN A 144 16.78 0.05 0.68
CA GLN A 144 15.99 -0.18 1.88
C GLN A 144 14.67 -0.81 1.46
N VAL A 145 14.40 -2.04 1.89
CA VAL A 145 13.21 -2.80 1.53
C VAL A 145 12.31 -2.93 2.74
N LEU A 146 11.06 -2.56 2.58
CA LEU A 146 10.00 -2.71 3.56
C LEU A 146 8.86 -3.51 2.96
N VAL A 147 8.58 -4.68 3.52
CA VAL A 147 7.42 -5.50 3.15
C VAL A 147 6.53 -5.63 4.37
N SER A 148 5.29 -5.17 4.25
CA SER A 148 4.31 -5.15 5.34
C SER A 148 3.06 -5.92 4.91
N GLY A 149 2.75 -7.00 5.61
CA GLY A 149 1.53 -7.79 5.37
C GLY A 149 0.35 -7.31 6.21
N THR A 150 -0.86 -7.64 5.76
CA THR A 150 -2.09 -7.42 6.55
C THR A 150 -2.53 -8.73 7.23
N GLY A 151 -3.16 -8.62 8.40
CA GLY A 151 -3.68 -9.79 9.11
C GLY A 151 -2.59 -10.77 9.56
N SER A 152 -2.75 -12.05 9.20
CA SER A 152 -1.79 -13.13 9.46
C SER A 152 -0.66 -13.23 8.41
N CYS A 153 -0.69 -12.39 7.37
CA CYS A 153 0.30 -12.43 6.30
C CYS A 153 1.63 -11.87 6.80
N THR A 154 2.65 -12.72 6.87
CA THR A 154 3.96 -12.36 7.41
C THR A 154 5.06 -12.71 6.42
N VAL A 155 6.06 -11.83 6.34
CA VAL A 155 7.24 -12.05 5.50
C VAL A 155 8.08 -13.16 6.11
N VAL A 156 8.45 -14.16 5.31
CA VAL A 156 9.32 -15.25 5.75
C VAL A 156 10.70 -14.66 6.10
N PRO A 157 11.21 -14.86 7.34
CA PRO A 157 12.49 -14.30 7.76
C PRO A 157 13.63 -14.69 6.81
N GLY A 158 14.44 -13.70 6.43
CA GLY A 158 15.59 -13.90 5.54
C GLY A 158 15.24 -14.14 4.05
N SER A 159 13.96 -14.09 3.66
CA SER A 159 13.56 -14.31 2.25
C SER A 159 13.71 -13.07 1.36
N VAL A 160 13.83 -11.87 1.93
CA VAL A 160 13.92 -10.61 1.18
C VAL A 160 15.34 -10.44 0.65
N GLN A 161 15.53 -10.54 -0.66
CA GLN A 161 16.84 -10.56 -1.31
C GLN A 161 16.80 -9.76 -2.62
N ILE A 162 17.91 -9.16 -3.02
CA ILE A 162 18.10 -8.61 -4.36
C ILE A 162 19.29 -9.34 -5.00
N SER A 163 19.10 -9.91 -6.18
CA SER A 163 20.15 -10.66 -6.88
C SER A 163 20.11 -10.46 -8.39
N ASN A 164 21.15 -10.90 -9.09
CA ASN A 164 21.18 -10.94 -10.56
C ASN A 164 20.45 -12.17 -11.15
N SER A 165 19.86 -13.03 -10.31
CA SER A 165 19.08 -14.18 -10.77
C SER A 165 17.68 -13.76 -11.19
N ALA A 166 17.53 -13.40 -12.47
CA ALA A 166 16.25 -13.02 -13.05
C ALA A 166 15.53 -14.21 -13.73
N PRO A 167 14.19 -14.27 -13.68
CA PRO A 167 13.39 -15.01 -14.66
C PRO A 167 13.71 -14.54 -16.09
N ALA A 168 13.28 -15.30 -17.10
CA ALA A 168 13.51 -14.96 -18.50
C ALA A 168 13.15 -13.49 -18.80
N LEU A 169 14.15 -12.72 -19.20
CA LEU A 169 14.00 -11.28 -19.45
C LEU A 169 13.42 -11.05 -20.85
N PRO A 170 12.66 -9.96 -21.06
CA PRO A 170 12.30 -9.52 -22.39
C PRO A 170 13.54 -9.28 -23.26
N THR A 171 13.40 -9.42 -24.58
CA THR A 171 14.50 -9.17 -25.52
C THR A 171 15.12 -7.79 -25.28
N ASN A 172 16.45 -7.73 -25.23
CA ASN A 172 17.23 -6.51 -24.95
C ASN A 172 16.97 -5.86 -23.58
N ALA A 173 16.36 -6.57 -22.63
CA ALA A 173 16.21 -6.08 -21.26
C ALA A 173 17.37 -6.54 -20.35
N ALA A 174 17.68 -5.71 -19.36
CA ALA A 174 18.61 -6.06 -18.29
C ALA A 174 18.09 -5.56 -16.93
N THR A 175 18.62 -6.15 -15.85
CA THR A 175 18.27 -5.84 -14.45
C THR A 175 19.47 -5.20 -13.74
N PRO A 176 19.84 -3.94 -14.04
CA PRO A 176 21.05 -3.32 -13.51
C PRO A 176 21.05 -3.17 -11.98
N LEU A 177 19.86 -3.08 -11.36
CA LEU A 177 19.69 -3.07 -9.90
C LEU A 177 19.29 -4.44 -9.34
N GLY A 178 19.34 -5.50 -10.15
CA GLY A 178 18.91 -6.84 -9.77
C GLY A 178 17.39 -7.02 -9.72
N VAL A 179 16.99 -8.20 -9.27
CA VAL A 179 15.61 -8.61 -9.03
C VAL A 179 15.41 -8.74 -7.52
N LEU A 180 14.54 -7.89 -6.97
CA LEU A 180 14.01 -8.05 -5.62
C LEU A 180 13.11 -9.28 -5.59
N ARG A 181 13.27 -10.09 -4.53
CA ARG A 181 12.41 -11.23 -4.22
C ARG A 181 12.13 -11.24 -2.73
N PHE A 182 10.94 -11.67 -2.36
CA PHE A 182 10.60 -12.06 -0.99
C PHE A 182 9.54 -13.15 -1.00
N ASN A 183 9.43 -13.86 0.12
CA ASN A 183 8.35 -14.81 0.35
C ASN A 183 7.53 -14.35 1.56
N ALA A 184 6.21 -14.51 1.51
CA ALA A 184 5.32 -14.31 2.65
C ALA A 184 4.40 -15.53 2.83
N ALA A 185 3.97 -15.77 4.06
CA ALA A 185 3.15 -16.90 4.45
C ALA A 185 1.99 -16.46 5.37
N GLY A 186 0.92 -17.25 5.40
CA GLY A 186 -0.30 -16.92 6.15
C GLY A 186 -1.14 -15.85 5.45
N CYS A 187 -1.02 -15.74 4.14
CA CYS A 187 -1.56 -14.64 3.34
C CYS A 187 -2.93 -14.93 2.71
N ALA A 188 -3.63 -15.99 3.15
CA ALA A 188 -4.89 -16.41 2.55
C ALA A 188 -5.93 -15.28 2.59
N GLY A 189 -6.30 -14.75 1.43
CA GLY A 189 -7.21 -13.61 1.31
C GLY A 189 -6.64 -12.27 1.82
N ALA A 190 -5.32 -12.18 1.98
CA ALA A 190 -4.60 -11.00 2.42
C ALA A 190 -3.66 -10.45 1.33
N SER A 191 -3.07 -9.29 1.61
CA SER A 191 -2.12 -8.63 0.71
C SER A 191 -0.90 -8.15 1.48
N VAL A 192 0.21 -7.99 0.77
CA VAL A 192 1.41 -7.29 1.23
C VAL A 192 1.58 -5.97 0.49
N THR A 193 2.03 -4.96 1.21
CA THR A 193 2.53 -3.70 0.67
C THR A 193 4.05 -3.74 0.67
N VAL A 194 4.64 -3.45 -0.48
CA VAL A 194 6.08 -3.44 -0.68
C VAL A 194 6.51 -2.00 -0.95
N GLN A 195 7.48 -1.51 -0.20
CA GLN A 195 8.16 -0.25 -0.45
C GLN A 195 9.66 -0.50 -0.54
N VAL A 196 10.28 0.00 -1.61
CA VAL A 196 11.72 -0.11 -1.86
C VAL A 196 12.28 1.27 -2.07
N THR A 197 13.26 1.66 -1.27
CA THR A 197 14.02 2.91 -1.45
C THR A 197 15.39 2.57 -2.01
N TYR A 198 15.60 2.86 -3.28
CA TYR A 198 16.89 2.77 -3.94
C TYR A 198 17.71 4.06 -3.73
N PRO A 199 19.04 4.01 -3.92
CA PRO A 199 19.88 5.21 -3.93
C PRO A 199 19.34 6.26 -4.92
N ALA A 200 19.45 7.54 -4.56
CA ALA A 200 18.90 8.63 -5.36
C ALA A 200 19.47 8.64 -6.80
N GLY A 201 18.58 8.74 -7.80
CA GLY A 201 18.92 8.76 -9.22
C GLY A 201 19.25 7.40 -9.84
N SER A 202 19.27 6.32 -9.06
CA SER A 202 19.56 4.97 -9.56
C SER A 202 18.47 4.39 -10.45
N LEU A 203 17.23 4.88 -10.36
CA LEU A 203 16.13 4.47 -11.25
C LEU A 203 16.10 5.22 -12.59
N SER A 204 17.02 6.15 -12.84
CA SER A 204 17.05 6.92 -14.09
C SER A 204 17.17 6.00 -15.32
N GLY A 205 16.23 6.14 -16.25
CA GLY A 205 16.18 5.32 -17.47
C GLY A 205 15.70 3.88 -17.26
N LEU A 206 15.28 3.51 -16.05
CA LEU A 206 14.76 2.18 -15.73
C LEU A 206 13.23 2.21 -15.63
N THR A 207 12.61 1.10 -16.05
CA THR A 207 11.18 0.87 -15.88
C THR A 207 10.97 -0.25 -14.88
N VAL A 208 10.33 0.07 -13.76
CA VAL A 208 9.97 -0.94 -12.76
C VAL A 208 8.92 -1.90 -13.32
N ARG A 209 9.20 -3.20 -13.23
CA ARG A 209 8.31 -4.29 -13.65
C ARG A 209 8.25 -5.36 -12.57
N LYS A 210 7.10 -6.03 -12.46
CA LYS A 210 6.94 -7.27 -11.69
C LYS A 210 6.97 -8.46 -12.63
N TYR A 211 7.38 -9.61 -12.12
CA TYR A 211 7.27 -10.88 -12.83
C TYR A 211 6.26 -11.78 -12.11
N GLY A 212 5.37 -12.41 -12.86
CA GLY A 212 4.41 -13.37 -12.32
C GLY A 212 3.19 -13.52 -13.22
N PRO A 213 2.12 -14.17 -12.74
CA PRO A 213 0.83 -14.16 -13.42
C PRO A 213 0.26 -12.74 -13.45
N PHE A 214 -0.40 -12.34 -14.53
CA PHE A 214 -1.12 -11.08 -14.63
C PHE A 214 -2.27 -11.15 -15.63
N GLY A 215 -3.32 -10.35 -15.41
CA GLY A 215 -4.43 -10.18 -16.35
C GLY A 215 -5.44 -11.34 -16.38
N GLN A 216 -6.41 -11.25 -17.29
CA GLN A 216 -7.50 -12.22 -17.46
C GLN A 216 -7.73 -12.53 -18.95
N PRO A 217 -7.52 -13.76 -19.43
CA PRO A 217 -6.94 -14.90 -18.70
C PRO A 217 -5.50 -14.62 -18.27
N ALA A 218 -5.08 -15.21 -17.13
CA ALA A 218 -3.76 -14.96 -16.57
C ALA A 218 -2.65 -15.41 -17.52
N GLN A 219 -1.69 -14.52 -17.78
CA GLN A 219 -0.45 -14.80 -18.51
C GLN A 219 0.73 -14.62 -17.56
N THR A 220 1.81 -15.40 -17.72
CA THR A 220 3.03 -15.24 -16.91
C THR A 220 4.07 -14.43 -17.65
N GLY A 221 4.65 -13.41 -16.99
CA GLY A 221 5.71 -12.61 -17.57
C GLY A 221 5.95 -11.30 -16.83
N TRP A 222 6.75 -10.43 -17.44
CA TRP A 222 7.04 -9.10 -16.91
C TRP A 222 5.94 -8.10 -17.26
N PHE A 223 5.36 -7.45 -16.26
CA PHE A 223 4.26 -6.49 -16.42
C PHE A 223 4.41 -5.28 -15.50
N SER A 224 3.61 -4.24 -15.77
CA SER A 224 3.49 -3.09 -14.87
C SER A 224 2.31 -3.32 -13.94
N PRO A 225 2.53 -3.46 -12.62
CA PRO A 225 1.42 -3.71 -11.71
C PRO A 225 0.51 -2.49 -11.58
N PRO A 226 -0.80 -2.70 -11.40
CA PRO A 226 -1.71 -1.62 -11.06
C PRO A 226 -1.32 -1.00 -9.72
N GLY A 227 -1.48 0.31 -9.59
CA GLY A 227 -1.16 1.03 -8.34
C GLY A 227 0.34 1.18 -8.05
N LEU A 228 1.22 0.83 -9.00
CA LEU A 228 2.65 1.15 -8.88
C LEU A 228 2.85 2.66 -8.75
N SER A 229 3.52 3.09 -7.69
CA SER A 229 4.01 4.45 -7.54
C SER A 229 5.53 4.47 -7.50
N VAL A 230 6.14 5.33 -8.30
CA VAL A 230 7.57 5.59 -8.29
C VAL A 230 7.78 7.09 -8.04
N SER A 231 8.60 7.43 -7.05
CA SER A 231 9.00 8.80 -6.76
C SER A 231 10.52 8.90 -6.66
N SER A 232 11.07 10.06 -7.01
CA SER A 232 12.51 10.32 -6.98
C SER A 232 12.77 11.58 -6.15
N GLY A 233 13.82 11.56 -5.32
CA GLY A 233 14.20 12.71 -4.52
C GLY A 233 15.55 12.54 -3.83
N ALA A 234 15.98 13.57 -3.10
CA ALA A 234 17.26 13.57 -2.38
C ALA A 234 17.34 12.46 -1.30
N GLY A 235 16.19 11.97 -0.82
CA GLY A 235 16.10 10.85 0.13
C GLY A 235 16.16 9.45 -0.52
N GLY A 236 16.28 9.36 -1.84
CA GLY A 236 16.27 8.11 -2.61
C GLY A 236 15.15 8.05 -3.66
N ASP A 237 15.23 7.04 -4.51
CA ASP A 237 14.16 6.70 -5.45
C ASP A 237 13.26 5.63 -4.81
N VAL A 238 11.99 5.95 -4.57
CA VAL A 238 11.05 5.11 -3.84
C VAL A 238 10.07 4.45 -4.79
N VAL A 239 9.95 3.13 -4.69
CA VAL A 239 8.99 2.30 -5.41
C VAL A 239 8.02 1.70 -4.41
N THR A 240 6.71 1.87 -4.63
CA THR A 240 5.67 1.27 -3.79
C THR A 240 4.64 0.56 -4.65
N TYR A 241 4.24 -0.65 -4.23
CA TYR A 241 3.18 -1.44 -4.85
C TYR A 241 2.60 -2.45 -3.86
N THR A 242 1.52 -3.13 -4.25
CA THR A 242 0.89 -4.19 -3.46
C THR A 242 0.88 -5.52 -4.21
N VAL A 243 0.79 -6.61 -3.47
CA VAL A 243 0.63 -7.97 -3.98
C VAL A 243 -0.42 -8.67 -3.14
N SER A 244 -1.41 -9.27 -3.81
CA SER A 244 -2.42 -10.10 -3.14
C SER A 244 -2.11 -11.57 -3.38
N ASP A 245 -2.43 -12.40 -2.39
CA ASP A 245 -2.34 -13.85 -2.49
C ASP A 245 -3.09 -14.39 -3.71
N ASN A 246 -2.38 -15.17 -4.53
CA ASN A 246 -2.83 -15.70 -5.82
C ASN A 246 -3.35 -14.64 -6.82
N GLY A 247 -2.94 -13.38 -6.64
CA GLY A 247 -3.25 -12.27 -7.54
C GLY A 247 -2.11 -11.94 -8.51
N ASP A 248 -2.22 -10.78 -9.16
CA ASP A 248 -1.23 -10.32 -10.14
C ASP A 248 0.17 -10.15 -9.51
N GLY A 249 1.16 -10.84 -10.09
CA GLY A 249 2.56 -10.83 -9.69
C GLY A 249 2.91 -11.78 -8.56
N ASP A 250 1.94 -12.50 -7.99
CA ASP A 250 2.24 -13.59 -7.07
C ASP A 250 2.65 -14.84 -7.85
N SER A 251 3.95 -15.16 -7.81
CA SER A 251 4.51 -16.30 -8.53
C SER A 251 4.34 -17.64 -7.80
N ASP A 252 3.77 -17.66 -6.59
CA ASP A 252 3.39 -18.91 -5.89
C ASP A 252 1.88 -19.18 -6.06
N PRO A 253 1.48 -20.30 -6.68
CA PRO A 253 0.07 -20.63 -6.83
C PRO A 253 -0.55 -21.23 -5.55
N THR A 254 0.24 -21.45 -4.49
CA THR A 254 -0.23 -22.03 -3.24
C THR A 254 -1.04 -20.99 -2.46
N VAL A 255 -2.26 -21.34 -2.04
CA VAL A 255 -3.09 -20.45 -1.23
C VAL A 255 -2.41 -20.11 0.09
N GLY A 256 -2.31 -18.83 0.40
CA GLY A 256 -1.70 -18.29 1.60
C GLY A 256 -0.19 -18.14 1.55
N ALA A 257 0.42 -18.30 0.39
CA ALA A 257 1.84 -18.08 0.15
C ALA A 257 2.02 -17.07 -0.98
N ILE A 258 2.83 -16.04 -0.75
CA ILE A 258 3.18 -15.04 -1.76
C ILE A 258 4.66 -15.17 -2.09
N SER A 259 5.00 -15.27 -3.38
CA SER A 259 6.37 -15.15 -3.89
C SER A 259 6.42 -14.07 -4.96
N ASP A 260 7.10 -12.96 -4.69
CA ASP A 260 7.02 -11.77 -5.53
C ASP A 260 8.38 -11.30 -6.08
N PRO A 261 8.66 -11.52 -7.38
CA PRO A 261 9.81 -10.93 -8.06
C PRO A 261 9.48 -9.57 -8.69
N MET A 262 10.32 -8.56 -8.41
CA MET A 262 10.24 -7.22 -9.02
C MET A 262 11.63 -6.75 -9.44
N ALA A 263 11.72 -6.02 -10.56
CA ALA A 263 12.98 -5.45 -11.01
C ALA A 263 12.80 -4.09 -11.72
N PRO A 264 13.69 -3.12 -11.46
CA PRO A 264 13.94 -2.00 -12.36
C PRO A 264 14.64 -2.49 -13.62
N LEU A 265 13.90 -2.58 -14.74
CA LEU A 265 14.43 -3.05 -16.02
C LEU A 265 14.96 -1.88 -16.85
N SER A 266 16.17 -2.01 -17.38
CA SER A 266 16.57 -1.23 -18.55
C SER A 266 15.97 -1.94 -19.77
N LEU A 267 14.97 -1.33 -20.40
CA LEU A 267 14.40 -1.84 -21.64
C LEU A 267 15.21 -1.25 -22.78
N GLY A 268 16.01 -2.08 -23.46
CA GLY A 268 16.74 -1.65 -24.65
C GLY A 268 15.78 -1.08 -25.68
N ALA A 269 16.26 -0.15 -26.51
CA ALA A 269 15.49 0.31 -27.66
C ALA A 269 15.03 -0.93 -28.46
N VAL A 270 13.74 -1.00 -28.76
CA VAL A 270 13.27 -1.91 -29.79
C VAL A 270 13.91 -1.42 -31.07
N THR A 271 15.07 -1.97 -31.44
CA THR A 271 15.48 -1.96 -32.84
C THR A 271 14.28 -2.55 -33.58
N PRO A 272 13.66 -1.84 -34.55
CA PRO A 272 12.56 -2.40 -35.33
C PRO A 272 13.05 -3.70 -35.95
N GLY A 273 12.76 -4.82 -35.29
CA GLY A 273 13.16 -6.14 -35.74
C GLY A 273 12.35 -6.40 -36.98
N ASN A 274 12.98 -6.30 -38.13
CA ASN A 274 12.40 -6.61 -39.43
C ASN A 274 11.10 -5.87 -39.76
N VAL A 275 10.96 -4.60 -39.36
CA VAL A 275 10.14 -3.70 -40.19
C VAL A 275 10.97 -3.43 -41.43
N GLN A 276 10.96 -4.38 -42.37
CA GLN A 276 11.40 -4.12 -43.73
C GLN A 276 10.62 -2.89 -44.15
N ALA A 277 11.31 -1.77 -44.39
CA ALA A 277 10.69 -0.59 -44.96
C ALA A 277 9.86 -1.10 -46.14
N VAL A 278 8.53 -0.90 -46.10
CA VAL A 278 7.71 -1.13 -47.29
C VAL A 278 8.38 -0.26 -48.34
N PRO A 279 8.93 -0.82 -49.43
CA PRO A 279 9.61 -0.02 -50.42
C PRO A 279 8.55 0.93 -50.99
N THR A 280 8.58 2.18 -50.53
CA THR A 280 7.78 3.23 -51.14
C THR A 280 8.30 3.34 -52.56
N LEU A 281 7.40 3.39 -53.56
CA LEU A 281 7.84 3.73 -54.90
C LEU A 281 8.65 5.02 -54.81
N GLY A 282 9.89 5.00 -55.30
CA GLY A 282 10.69 6.21 -55.38
C GLY A 282 9.94 7.29 -56.15
N GLU A 283 10.31 8.55 -55.95
CA GLU A 283 9.63 9.71 -56.55
C GLU A 283 9.39 9.52 -58.06
N TRP A 284 10.37 8.94 -58.77
CA TRP A 284 10.27 8.57 -60.19
C TRP A 284 9.24 7.48 -60.49
N GLY A 285 9.14 6.46 -59.64
CA GLY A 285 8.13 5.41 -59.77
C GLY A 285 6.72 5.95 -59.56
N LEU A 286 6.55 6.89 -58.63
CA LEU A 286 5.28 7.55 -58.36
C LEU A 286 4.86 8.45 -59.53
N LEU A 287 5.81 9.20 -60.11
CA LEU A 287 5.57 10.00 -61.32
C LEU A 287 5.18 9.15 -62.53
N MET A 288 5.84 7.99 -62.73
CA MET A 288 5.48 7.05 -63.80
C MET A 288 4.04 6.53 -63.63
N LEU A 289 3.64 6.20 -62.41
CA LEU A 289 2.31 5.67 -62.13
C LEU A 289 1.23 6.74 -62.36
N VAL A 290 1.46 7.97 -61.92
CA VAL A 290 0.60 9.13 -62.20
C VAL A 290 0.51 9.38 -63.71
N GLY A 291 1.61 9.28 -64.43
CA GLY A 291 1.65 9.38 -65.89
C GLY A 291 0.80 8.33 -66.58
N LEU A 292 0.90 7.05 -66.17
CA LEU A 292 0.11 5.95 -66.72
C LEU A 292 -1.39 6.15 -66.49
N VAL A 293 -1.79 6.54 -65.28
CA VAL A 293 -3.19 6.85 -64.96
C VAL A 293 -3.68 8.05 -65.79
N GLY A 294 -2.86 9.09 -65.94
CA GLY A 294 -3.16 10.26 -66.76
C GLY A 294 -3.39 9.89 -68.23
N ILE A 295 -2.52 9.06 -68.82
CA ILE A 295 -2.66 8.58 -70.20
C ILE A 295 -3.93 7.76 -70.38
N TRP A 296 -4.24 6.88 -69.43
CA TRP A 296 -5.43 6.03 -69.51
C TRP A 296 -6.73 6.85 -69.37
N GLY A 297 -6.74 7.84 -68.46
CA GLY A 297 -7.82 8.82 -68.33
C GLY A 297 -8.02 9.67 -69.58
N MET A 298 -6.92 10.13 -70.21
CA MET A 298 -7.01 10.88 -71.47
C MET A 298 -7.55 10.03 -72.63
N ARG A 299 -7.19 8.74 -72.70
CA ARG A 299 -7.70 7.81 -73.73
C ARG A 299 -9.20 7.55 -73.55
N SER A 300 -9.67 7.36 -72.32
CA SER A 300 -11.10 7.13 -72.06
C SER A 300 -11.95 8.38 -72.36
N LEU A 301 -11.45 9.57 -72.07
CA LEU A 301 -12.11 10.84 -72.43
C LEU A 301 -12.15 11.08 -73.94
N ARG A 302 -11.08 10.75 -74.68
CA ARG A 302 -11.05 10.84 -76.15
C ARG A 302 -12.00 9.84 -76.80
N ALA A 303 -12.09 8.61 -76.28
CA ALA A 303 -13.03 7.62 -76.78
C ALA A 303 -14.50 8.06 -76.59
N ARG A 304 -14.82 8.72 -75.46
CA ARG A 304 -16.16 9.29 -75.22
C ARG A 304 -16.48 10.44 -76.19
N ARG A 305 -15.54 11.36 -76.41
CA ARG A 305 -15.72 12.47 -77.36
C ARG A 305 -15.87 12.00 -78.82
N ALA A 306 -15.25 10.89 -79.20
CA ALA A 306 -15.40 10.31 -80.54
C ALA A 306 -16.75 9.61 -80.73
N ALA A 307 -17.38 9.11 -79.66
CA ALA A 307 -18.72 8.51 -79.70
C ALA A 307 -19.87 9.54 -79.75
N GLU A 308 -19.56 10.81 -79.49
CA GLU A 308 -20.53 11.92 -79.44
C GLU A 308 -20.47 12.81 -80.71
N ALA A 309 -19.70 12.41 -81.72
CA ALA A 309 -19.71 13.05 -83.02
C ALA A 309 -21.05 12.75 -83.73
N PRO A 310 -21.87 13.76 -84.07
CA PRO A 310 -23.11 13.53 -84.80
C PRO A 310 -22.80 12.99 -86.20
N ALA A 311 -23.48 11.90 -86.57
CA ALA A 311 -23.47 11.40 -87.95
C ALA A 311 -24.06 12.46 -88.91
N PRO A 312 -23.54 12.57 -90.14
CA PRO A 312 -24.02 13.54 -91.13
C PRO A 312 -25.47 13.31 -91.55
#